data_AF-A0A0F6AK00-F1
#
_entry.id   AF-A0A0F6AK00-F1
#
_cell.length_a   1.000
_cell.length_b   1.000
_cell.length_c   1.000
_cell.angle_alpha   90.00
_cell.angle_beta   90.00
_cell.angle_gamma   90.00
#
_symmetry.space_group_name_H-M   'P 1'
#
loop_
_entity.id
_entity.type
_entity.pdbx_description
1 polymer ?
#
loop_
_entity_poly.entity_id
_entity_poly.type
_entity_poly.pdbx_seq_one_letter_code
_entity_poly.pdbx_strand_id
1 'polypeptide(L)'
;MRRYWLVILLIAIVILFFRVKWEVKRIHVEDPEIKKMVEEILREKRYRYKFTDTRERALIIEKDRAIVPPNEVVLHLDWPEKVKEKVKELVEPFFQKIELSATESQMATAEVFLEAVIESFFEGNQSLFENSYYCGEIYVFSNGKCVAEYDPSTGELVFLDK
;
A
#
# COMPACT_ATOMS: atom_id res chain seq x y z
N MET A 1 41.18 4.57 -31.68
CA MET A 1 41.24 4.44 -30.21
C MET A 1 40.34 5.43 -29.46
N ARG A 2 40.38 6.75 -29.71
CA ARG A 2 39.57 7.76 -28.97
C ARG A 2 38.05 7.51 -28.91
N ARG A 3 37.43 6.97 -29.96
CA ARG A 3 35.98 6.68 -29.99
C ARG A 3 35.55 5.54 -29.05
N TYR A 4 36.37 4.50 -28.89
CA TYR A 4 36.04 3.36 -28.00
C TYR A 4 36.14 3.75 -26.53
N TRP A 5 37.08 4.63 -26.16
CA TRP A 5 37.20 5.17 -24.81
C TRP A 5 35.97 5.99 -24.38
N LEU A 6 35.39 6.77 -25.29
CA LEU A 6 34.14 7.51 -25.03
C LEU A 6 32.95 6.58 -24.80
N VAL A 7 32.86 5.49 -25.56
CA VAL A 7 31.78 4.48 -25.38
C VAL A 7 31.93 3.75 -24.05
N ILE A 8 33.16 3.36 -23.67
CA ILE A 8 33.42 2.72 -22.38
C ILE A 8 33.10 3.68 -21.21
N LEU A 9 33.44 4.97 -21.35
CA LEU A 9 33.16 5.97 -20.34
C LEU A 9 31.64 6.22 -20.19
N LEU A 10 30.89 6.26 -21.30
CA LEU A 10 29.42 6.34 -21.28
C LEU A 10 28.79 5.10 -20.63
N ILE A 11 29.26 3.90 -20.96
CA ILE A 11 28.79 2.66 -20.32
C ILE A 11 29.12 2.67 -18.81
N ALA A 12 30.32 3.11 -18.43
CA ALA A 12 30.70 3.22 -17.02
C ALA A 12 29.85 4.25 -16.27
N ILE A 13 29.53 5.39 -16.89
CA ILE A 13 28.62 6.41 -16.35
C ILE A 13 27.22 5.84 -16.20
N VAL A 14 26.69 5.14 -17.21
CA VAL A 14 25.39 4.46 -17.13
C VAL A 14 25.40 3.44 -15.99
N ILE A 15 26.43 2.59 -15.88
CA ILE A 15 26.57 1.62 -14.79
C ILE A 15 26.64 2.32 -13.43
N LEU A 16 27.35 3.45 -13.31
CA LEU A 16 27.44 4.24 -12.08
C LEU A 16 26.11 4.89 -11.71
N PHE A 17 25.41 5.52 -12.66
CA PHE A 17 24.07 6.08 -12.44
C PHE A 17 23.05 5.00 -12.10
N PHE A 18 23.16 3.82 -12.70
CA PHE A 18 22.40 2.66 -12.27
C PHE A 18 22.78 2.30 -10.83
N ARG A 19 24.06 2.08 -10.52
CA ARG A 19 24.56 1.64 -9.20
C ARG A 19 24.24 2.60 -8.05
N VAL A 20 24.14 3.91 -8.30
CA VAL A 20 23.76 4.91 -7.28
C VAL A 20 22.27 4.85 -6.93
N LYS A 21 21.41 4.39 -7.84
CA LYS A 21 19.98 4.12 -7.56
C LYS A 21 19.76 2.76 -6.85
N TRP A 22 20.81 2.03 -6.47
CA TRP A 22 20.74 0.66 -5.94
C TRP A 22 20.83 0.60 -4.41
N GLU A 23 20.16 1.50 -3.69
CA GLU A 23 19.98 1.30 -2.25
C GLU A 23 18.93 0.20 -2.02
N VAL A 24 19.38 -0.91 -1.41
CA VAL A 24 18.48 -1.98 -1.00
C VAL A 24 17.70 -1.50 0.21
N LYS A 25 16.39 -1.30 0.06
CA LYS A 25 15.55 -0.85 1.17
C LYS A 25 15.38 -1.96 2.20
N ARG A 26 15.45 -1.60 3.48
CA ARG A 26 15.33 -2.54 4.60
C ARG A 26 13.88 -2.64 5.04
N ILE A 27 13.41 -3.85 5.30
CA ILE A 27 12.03 -4.11 5.75
C ILE A 27 12.08 -5.01 6.99
N HIS A 28 11.36 -4.61 8.02
CA HIS A 28 11.15 -5.36 9.25
C HIS A 28 9.67 -5.69 9.34
N VAL A 29 9.32 -6.97 9.51
CA VAL A 29 7.94 -7.42 9.63
C VAL A 29 7.83 -8.22 10.93
N GLU A 30 6.91 -7.83 11.79
CA GLU A 30 6.75 -8.45 13.11
C GLU A 30 5.99 -9.78 13.05
N ASP A 31 4.99 -9.88 12.16
CA ASP A 31 4.13 -11.04 12.03
C ASP A 31 4.57 -11.97 10.87
N PRO A 32 4.78 -13.29 11.11
CA PRO A 32 5.14 -14.25 10.06
C PRO A 32 4.11 -14.42 8.94
N GLU A 33 2.82 -14.26 9.22
CA GLU A 33 1.76 -14.36 8.19
C GLU A 33 1.81 -13.16 7.26
N ILE A 34 1.91 -11.95 7.85
CA ILE A 34 2.09 -10.70 7.08
C ILE A 34 3.40 -10.74 6.29
N LYS A 35 4.47 -11.32 6.86
CA LYS A 35 5.76 -11.42 6.17
C LYS A 35 5.66 -12.17 4.84
N LYS A 36 4.82 -13.21 4.75
CA LYS A 36 4.60 -13.93 3.48
C LYS A 36 3.91 -13.05 2.45
N MET A 37 2.84 -12.35 2.83
CA MET A 37 2.14 -11.41 1.94
C MET A 37 3.09 -10.30 1.45
N VAL A 38 3.87 -9.72 2.37
CA VAL A 38 4.88 -8.70 2.05
C VAL A 38 5.91 -9.24 1.05
N GLU A 39 6.40 -10.47 1.26
CA GLU A 39 7.34 -11.11 0.34
C GLU A 39 6.75 -11.32 -1.07
N GLU A 40 5.48 -11.71 -1.15
CA GLU A 40 4.76 -11.88 -2.42
C GLU A 40 4.60 -10.55 -3.15
N ILE A 41 4.10 -9.49 -2.48
CA ILE A 41 3.96 -8.14 -3.06
C ILE A 41 5.31 -7.64 -3.58
N LEU A 42 6.37 -7.74 -2.77
CA LEU A 42 7.70 -7.27 -3.15
C LEU A 42 8.26 -8.04 -4.37
N ARG A 43 7.99 -9.35 -4.46
CA ARG A 43 8.41 -10.19 -5.59
C ARG A 43 7.65 -9.82 -6.86
N GLU A 44 6.35 -9.62 -6.77
CA GLU A 44 5.49 -9.26 -7.91
C GLU A 44 5.85 -7.89 -8.49
N LYS A 45 6.06 -6.91 -7.61
CA LYS A 45 6.50 -5.55 -7.98
C LYS A 45 7.99 -5.48 -8.34
N ARG A 46 8.74 -6.58 -8.17
CA ARG A 46 10.18 -6.68 -8.42
C ARG A 46 11.00 -5.65 -7.65
N TYR A 47 10.57 -5.30 -6.44
CA TYR A 47 11.30 -4.40 -5.57
C TYR A 47 12.56 -5.07 -5.04
N ARG A 48 13.59 -4.25 -4.79
CA ARG A 48 14.82 -4.71 -4.15
C ARG A 48 14.79 -4.39 -2.67
N TYR A 49 14.78 -5.44 -1.88
CA TYR A 49 14.66 -5.33 -0.45
C TYR A 49 15.60 -6.28 0.29
N LYS A 50 15.77 -6.02 1.57
CA LYS A 50 16.36 -6.95 2.52
C LYS A 50 15.51 -6.99 3.78
N PHE A 51 15.03 -8.18 4.14
CA PHE A 51 14.44 -8.39 5.46
C PHE A 51 15.51 -8.24 6.54
N THR A 52 15.13 -7.61 7.65
CA THR A 52 16.03 -7.36 8.77
C THR A 52 15.31 -7.55 10.10
N ASP A 53 16.05 -8.01 11.10
CA ASP A 53 15.52 -8.21 12.47
C ASP A 53 15.58 -6.92 13.31
N THR A 54 16.11 -5.83 12.73
CA THR A 54 16.29 -4.53 13.41
C THR A 54 15.37 -3.49 12.80
N ARG A 55 14.72 -2.69 13.65
CA ARG A 55 13.85 -1.58 13.22
C ARG A 55 14.62 -0.40 12.61
N GLU A 56 15.93 -0.32 12.81
CA GLU A 56 16.75 0.83 12.39
C GLU A 56 16.76 1.05 10.86
N ARG A 57 16.29 2.24 10.44
CA ARG A 57 16.22 2.68 9.03
C ARG A 57 15.50 1.67 8.12
N ALA A 58 14.53 0.94 8.67
CA ALA A 58 13.72 -0.03 7.95
C ALA A 58 12.27 0.45 7.90
N LEU A 59 11.55 0.07 6.84
CA LEU A 59 10.09 0.05 6.87
C LEU A 59 9.68 -1.00 7.90
N ILE A 60 8.91 -0.60 8.90
CA ILE A 60 8.42 -1.51 9.94
C ILE A 60 6.95 -1.81 9.63
N ILE A 61 6.60 -3.07 9.50
CA ILE A 61 5.24 -3.53 9.25
C ILE A 61 4.78 -4.32 10.47
N GLU A 62 3.82 -3.74 11.17
CA GLU A 62 3.12 -4.32 12.32
C GLU A 62 1.73 -4.81 11.84
N LYS A 63 0.92 -5.36 12.75
CA LYS A 63 -0.35 -5.99 12.38
C LYS A 63 -1.37 -5.02 11.77
N ASP A 64 -1.45 -3.82 12.32
CA ASP A 64 -2.49 -2.82 12.05
C ASP A 64 -1.93 -1.53 11.43
N ARG A 65 -0.61 -1.43 11.29
CA ARG A 65 0.06 -0.22 10.84
C ARG A 65 1.47 -0.51 10.32
N ALA A 66 2.01 0.46 9.61
CA ALA A 66 3.40 0.51 9.21
C ALA A 66 4.05 1.83 9.61
N ILE A 67 5.36 1.79 9.84
CA ILE A 67 6.18 2.95 10.19
C ILE A 67 7.23 3.15 9.10
N VAL A 68 7.12 4.28 8.42
CA VAL A 68 7.91 4.63 7.24
C VAL A 68 9.07 5.56 7.64
N PRO A 69 10.33 5.14 7.47
CA PRO A 69 11.49 6.01 7.72
C PRO A 69 11.64 7.05 6.60
N PRO A 70 12.41 8.14 6.82
CA PRO A 70 13.19 8.45 8.02
C PRO A 70 12.41 9.21 9.11
N ASN A 71 11.24 9.76 8.79
CA ASN A 71 10.47 10.63 9.69
C ASN A 71 9.53 9.87 10.63
N GLU A 72 9.61 8.53 10.65
CA GLU A 72 8.72 7.64 11.40
C GLU A 72 7.23 7.94 11.15
N VAL A 73 6.87 8.17 9.88
CA VAL A 73 5.47 8.39 9.49
C VAL A 73 4.72 7.09 9.70
N VAL A 74 3.66 7.13 10.51
CA VAL A 74 2.78 5.99 10.74
C VAL A 74 1.69 5.99 9.68
N LEU A 75 1.51 4.84 9.02
CA LEU A 75 0.43 4.57 8.06
C LEU A 75 -0.41 3.42 8.61
N HIS A 76 -1.73 3.58 8.66
CA HIS A 76 -2.64 2.55 9.14
C HIS A 76 -3.02 1.57 8.04
N LEU A 77 -3.15 0.28 8.40
CA LEU A 77 -3.57 -0.80 7.51
C LEU A 77 -5.08 -1.09 7.64
N ASP A 78 -5.86 -0.03 7.77
CA ASP A 78 -7.33 -0.05 7.84
C ASP A 78 -7.84 1.36 7.50
N TRP A 79 -9.14 1.53 7.31
CA TRP A 79 -9.78 2.85 7.28
C TRP A 79 -10.04 3.37 8.71
N PRO A 80 -10.20 4.70 8.87
CA PRO A 80 -10.64 5.26 10.15
C PRO A 80 -12.00 4.70 10.57
N GLU A 81 -12.18 4.37 11.85
CA GLU A 81 -13.46 3.88 12.39
C GLU A 81 -14.62 4.83 12.05
N LYS A 82 -14.41 6.14 12.16
CA LYS A 82 -15.42 7.15 11.82
C LYS A 82 -15.87 7.07 10.35
N VAL A 83 -14.98 6.72 9.43
CA VAL A 83 -15.32 6.54 8.01
C VAL A 83 -16.13 5.26 7.85
N LYS A 84 -15.72 4.17 8.50
CA LYS A 84 -16.45 2.88 8.47
C LYS A 84 -17.86 3.03 9.05
N GLU A 85 -18.02 3.75 10.16
CA GLU A 85 -19.32 4.06 10.77
C GLU A 85 -20.18 4.91 9.82
N LYS A 86 -19.62 5.98 9.27
CA LYS A 86 -20.34 6.84 8.31
C LYS A 86 -20.86 6.06 7.10
N VAL A 87 -20.02 5.20 6.51
CA VAL A 87 -20.44 4.36 5.37
C VAL A 87 -21.57 3.41 5.77
N LYS A 88 -21.47 2.78 6.94
CA LYS A 88 -22.55 1.93 7.46
C LYS A 88 -23.84 2.71 7.64
N GLU A 89 -23.82 3.86 8.32
CA GLU A 89 -25.01 4.70 8.53
C GLU A 89 -25.71 5.10 7.23
N LEU A 90 -24.95 5.39 6.16
CA LEU A 90 -25.49 5.75 4.86
C LEU A 90 -26.18 4.57 4.14
N VAL A 91 -25.73 3.35 4.40
CA VAL A 91 -26.13 2.14 3.66
C VAL A 91 -27.13 1.28 4.43
N GLU A 92 -27.09 1.28 5.77
CA GLU A 92 -27.97 0.51 6.66
C GLU A 92 -29.48 0.67 6.39
N PRO A 93 -30.00 1.85 5.96
CA PRO A 93 -31.41 1.98 5.59
C PRO A 93 -31.83 1.11 4.39
N PHE A 94 -30.88 0.71 3.55
CA PHE A 94 -31.13 0.01 2.27
C PHE A 94 -30.69 -1.46 2.33
N PHE A 95 -29.64 -1.77 3.09
CA PHE A 95 -29.02 -3.08 3.11
C PHE A 95 -28.75 -3.57 4.54
N GLN A 96 -28.68 -4.88 4.71
CA GLN A 96 -28.37 -5.54 5.98
C GLN A 96 -27.07 -6.33 5.88
N LYS A 97 -26.39 -6.57 7.02
CA LYS A 97 -25.13 -7.32 7.10
C LYS A 97 -24.05 -6.71 6.20
N ILE A 98 -23.70 -5.47 6.51
CA ILE A 98 -22.75 -4.68 5.73
C ILE A 98 -21.32 -5.12 6.05
N GLU A 99 -20.55 -5.41 5.01
CA GLU A 99 -19.12 -5.68 5.04
C GLU A 99 -18.40 -4.67 4.13
N LEU A 100 -17.21 -4.24 4.52
CA LEU A 100 -16.44 -3.24 3.77
C LEU A 100 -15.19 -3.89 3.16
N SER A 101 -14.83 -3.47 1.96
CA SER A 101 -13.72 -4.01 1.18
C SER A 101 -12.99 -2.92 0.40
N ALA A 102 -11.69 -3.08 0.19
CA ALA A 102 -10.90 -2.16 -0.64
C ALA A 102 -10.91 -2.60 -2.11
N THR A 103 -11.64 -3.68 -2.40
CA THR A 103 -11.80 -4.26 -3.74
C THR A 103 -13.26 -4.62 -4.03
N GLU A 104 -13.62 -4.57 -5.32
CA GLU A 104 -14.94 -5.00 -5.84
C GLU A 104 -15.26 -6.49 -5.66
N SER A 105 -14.26 -7.31 -5.31
CA SER A 105 -14.40 -8.76 -5.17
C SER A 105 -14.42 -9.24 -3.73
N GLN A 106 -14.32 -8.33 -2.75
CA GLN A 106 -14.15 -8.62 -1.32
C GLN A 106 -12.83 -9.31 -0.96
N MET A 107 -12.03 -9.68 -1.96
CA MET A 107 -10.76 -10.37 -1.77
C MET A 107 -9.66 -9.33 -1.54
N ALA A 108 -8.68 -9.67 -0.69
CA ALA A 108 -7.40 -8.96 -0.62
C ALA A 108 -7.40 -7.54 0.00
N THR A 109 -8.41 -7.10 0.76
CA THR A 109 -8.41 -5.78 1.43
C THR A 109 -7.11 -5.49 2.20
N ALA A 110 -6.64 -6.45 3.01
CA ALA A 110 -5.39 -6.31 3.76
C ALA A 110 -4.16 -6.24 2.83
N GLU A 111 -4.16 -6.97 1.72
CA GLU A 111 -3.09 -6.92 0.72
C GLU A 111 -3.06 -5.56 0.03
N VAL A 112 -4.21 -4.97 -0.30
CA VAL A 112 -4.30 -3.62 -0.89
C VAL A 112 -3.67 -2.57 0.01
N PHE A 113 -3.98 -2.59 1.31
CA PHE A 113 -3.37 -1.64 2.25
C PHE A 113 -1.87 -1.84 2.39
N LEU A 114 -1.42 -3.10 2.49
CA LEU A 114 0.00 -3.44 2.58
C LEU A 114 0.76 -3.04 1.31
N GLU A 115 0.16 -3.28 0.14
CA GLU A 115 0.71 -2.89 -1.15
C GLU A 115 0.86 -1.38 -1.24
N ALA A 116 -0.19 -0.62 -0.88
CA ALA A 116 -0.13 0.84 -0.85
C ALA A 116 0.99 1.37 0.07
N VAL A 117 1.18 0.77 1.25
CA VAL A 117 2.28 1.11 2.16
C VAL A 117 3.64 0.81 1.52
N ILE A 118 3.79 -0.37 0.92
CA ILE A 118 5.05 -0.79 0.28
C ILE A 118 5.37 0.15 -0.88
N GLU A 119 4.42 0.42 -1.77
CA GLU A 119 4.59 1.37 -2.88
C GLU A 119 4.98 2.75 -2.35
N SER A 120 4.28 3.24 -1.33
CA SER A 120 4.58 4.53 -0.74
C SER A 120 6.01 4.62 -0.21
N PHE A 121 6.46 3.58 0.48
CA PHE A 121 7.82 3.49 0.98
C PHE A 121 8.84 3.41 -0.15
N PHE A 122 8.60 2.61 -1.19
CA PHE A 122 9.55 2.42 -2.29
C PHE A 122 9.65 3.65 -3.20
N GLU A 123 8.53 4.29 -3.50
CA GLU A 123 8.43 5.40 -4.44
C GLU A 123 8.60 6.77 -3.77
N GLY A 124 8.45 6.84 -2.44
CA GLY A 124 8.49 8.11 -1.70
C GLY A 124 7.28 8.98 -1.99
N ASN A 125 6.17 8.38 -2.43
CA ASN A 125 4.91 9.05 -2.75
C ASN A 125 3.82 8.58 -1.78
N GLN A 126 3.15 9.51 -1.10
CA GLN A 126 2.07 9.20 -0.15
C GLN A 126 0.68 9.51 -0.72
N SER A 127 0.53 9.66 -2.04
CA SER A 127 -0.76 10.00 -2.66
C SER A 127 -1.89 9.01 -2.40
N LEU A 128 -1.58 7.77 -1.99
CA LEU A 128 -2.57 6.77 -1.59
C LEU A 128 -3.05 6.94 -0.14
N PHE A 129 -2.50 7.90 0.60
CA PHE A 129 -2.78 8.13 2.01
C PHE A 129 -3.20 9.57 2.27
N GLU A 130 -4.24 9.73 3.09
CA GLU A 130 -4.65 11.01 3.66
C GLU A 130 -4.75 10.88 5.18
N ASN A 131 -4.15 11.82 5.92
CA ASN A 131 -4.11 11.79 7.38
C ASN A 131 -3.64 10.44 7.96
N SER A 132 -2.65 9.79 7.32
CA SER A 132 -2.12 8.47 7.68
C SER A 132 -3.00 7.25 7.37
N TYR A 133 -4.12 7.42 6.68
CA TYR A 133 -5.02 6.33 6.31
C TYR A 133 -5.09 6.15 4.80
N TYR A 134 -5.26 4.91 4.34
CA TYR A 134 -5.50 4.63 2.93
C TYR A 134 -6.78 5.34 2.48
N CYS A 135 -6.70 6.09 1.38
CA CYS A 135 -7.80 6.93 0.88
C CYS A 135 -8.45 6.40 -0.40
N GLY A 136 -8.18 5.15 -0.79
CA GLY A 136 -8.86 4.53 -1.93
C GLY A 136 -10.32 4.18 -1.63
N GLU A 137 -11.04 3.79 -2.68
CA GLU A 137 -12.46 3.44 -2.65
C GLU A 137 -12.79 2.36 -1.61
N ILE A 138 -13.98 2.51 -1.03
CA ILE A 138 -14.59 1.54 -0.10
C ILE A 138 -15.77 0.89 -0.82
N TYR A 139 -15.62 -0.38 -1.14
CA TYR A 139 -16.69 -1.21 -1.66
C TYR A 139 -17.50 -1.78 -0.51
N VAL A 140 -18.81 -1.69 -0.67
CA VAL A 140 -19.80 -2.06 0.33
C VAL A 140 -20.46 -3.34 -0.12
N PHE A 141 -20.37 -4.37 0.72
CA PHE A 141 -20.96 -5.68 0.49
C PHE A 141 -22.14 -5.90 1.41
N SER A 142 -23.20 -6.49 0.86
CA SER A 142 -24.36 -6.96 1.61
C SER A 142 -24.73 -8.35 1.11
N ASN A 143 -24.80 -9.31 2.03
CA ASN A 143 -25.05 -10.73 1.73
C ASN A 143 -24.14 -11.28 0.61
N GLY A 144 -22.86 -10.88 0.59
CA GLY A 144 -21.86 -11.34 -0.37
C GLY A 144 -21.94 -10.70 -1.77
N LYS A 145 -22.79 -9.67 -1.96
CA LYS A 145 -22.86 -8.89 -3.21
C LYS A 145 -22.32 -7.49 -2.96
N CYS A 146 -21.49 -6.97 -3.88
CA CYS A 146 -21.11 -5.56 -3.89
C CYS A 146 -22.33 -4.72 -4.29
N VAL A 147 -22.78 -3.83 -3.39
CA VAL A 147 -24.03 -3.06 -3.53
C VAL A 147 -23.80 -1.57 -3.65
N ALA A 148 -22.67 -1.07 -3.17
CA ALA A 148 -22.29 0.33 -3.29
C ALA A 148 -20.78 0.51 -3.27
N GLU A 149 -20.36 1.68 -3.73
CA GLU A 149 -18.99 2.16 -3.70
C GLU A 149 -18.99 3.54 -3.04
N TYR A 150 -18.05 3.77 -2.14
CA TYR A 150 -17.88 5.02 -1.44
C TYR A 150 -16.46 5.55 -1.60
N ASP A 151 -16.33 6.79 -2.05
CA ASP A 151 -15.04 7.49 -2.11
C ASP A 151 -14.85 8.32 -0.82
N PRO A 152 -13.87 7.98 0.04
CA PRO A 152 -13.58 8.73 1.26
C PRO A 152 -13.14 10.18 1.02
N SER A 153 -12.54 10.46 -0.13
CA SER A 153 -11.94 11.76 -0.47
C SER A 153 -13.01 12.79 -0.85
N THR A 154 -13.99 12.37 -1.63
CA THR A 154 -15.11 13.23 -2.07
C THR A 154 -16.35 13.09 -1.19
N GLY A 155 -16.47 11.96 -0.47
CA GLY A 155 -17.67 11.59 0.28
C GLY A 155 -18.83 11.13 -0.59
N GLU A 156 -18.58 10.86 -1.88
CA GLU A 156 -19.57 10.35 -2.82
C GLU A 156 -19.89 8.87 -2.53
N LEU A 157 -21.18 8.52 -2.59
CA LEU A 157 -21.68 7.15 -2.46
C LEU A 157 -22.48 6.81 -3.73
N VAL A 158 -22.05 5.77 -4.43
CA VAL A 158 -22.70 5.27 -5.64
C VAL A 158 -23.29 3.90 -5.36
N PHE A 159 -24.61 3.76 -5.47
CA PHE A 159 -25.26 2.45 -5.42
C PHE A 159 -25.07 1.72 -6.74
N LEU A 160 -24.53 0.51 -6.67
CA LEU A 160 -24.25 -0.36 -7.81
C LEU A 160 -25.44 -1.26 -8.16
N ASP A 161 -26.38 -1.41 -7.23
CA ASP A 161 -27.64 -2.12 -7.45
C ASP A 161 -28.61 -1.26 -8.28
N LYS A 162 -28.87 -1.71 -9.52
CA LYS A 162 -30.07 -1.39 -10.31
C LYS A 162 -30.94 -2.64 -10.43
#